data_AF-H8FUG3-F1
#
_entry.id   AF-H8FUG3-F1
#
_cell.length_a   1.000
_cell.length_b   1.000
_cell.length_c   1.000
_cell.angle_alpha   90.00
_cell.angle_beta   90.00
_cell.angle_gamma   90.00
#
_symmetry.space_group_name_H-M   'P 1'
#
loop_
_entity.id
_entity.type
_entity.pdbx_description
1 polymer ?
#
loop_
_entity_poly.entity_id
_entity_poly.type
_entity_poly.pdbx_seq_one_letter_code
_entity_poly.pdbx_strand_id
1 'polypeptide(L)'
;MHIAELLHPLAARVTLGLFVLIWGSAVTAGLFADRELLAFIKEVVVWSLFPLVPIAMITAITGLQLTRVRPSQISERKRRRLRLIAAISIVVLLPATLWLDAQAQQDSVDGTLFFIVQGIELAAGLVTLVLMGISVRDGILAKREAASAGR
;
A
#
# COMPACT_ATOMS: atom_id res chain seq x y z
N MET A 1 -9.00 -20.18 13.61
CA MET A 1 -7.64 -20.25 13.02
C MET A 1 -7.66 -20.59 11.52
N HIS A 2 -8.56 -21.47 11.04
CA HIS A 2 -8.69 -21.84 9.61
C HIS A 2 -9.01 -20.68 8.64
N ILE A 3 -9.85 -19.71 9.04
CA ILE A 3 -10.30 -18.62 8.15
C ILE A 3 -9.14 -17.67 7.77
N ALA A 4 -8.26 -17.34 8.72
CA ALA A 4 -7.15 -16.42 8.48
C ALA A 4 -6.08 -17.01 7.53
N GLU A 5 -5.85 -18.33 7.59
CA GLU A 5 -4.89 -19.02 6.70
C GLU A 5 -5.37 -19.08 5.25
N LEU A 6 -6.69 -19.11 5.02
CA LEU A 6 -7.30 -19.11 3.69
C LEU A 6 -7.41 -17.69 3.10
N LEU A 7 -7.85 -16.72 3.90
CA LEU A 7 -8.12 -15.35 3.42
C LEU A 7 -6.85 -14.50 3.26
N HIS A 8 -5.87 -14.66 4.14
CA HIS A 8 -4.67 -13.81 4.14
C HIS A 8 -3.89 -13.80 2.81
N PRO A 9 -3.55 -14.93 2.17
CA PRO A 9 -2.77 -14.91 0.93
C PRO A 9 -3.52 -14.33 -0.26
N LEU A 10 -4.86 -14.42 -0.29
CA LEU A 10 -5.67 -13.75 -1.31
C LEU A 10 -5.74 -12.25 -1.03
N ALA A 11 -6.09 -11.86 0.20
CA ALA A 11 -6.20 -10.47 0.61
C ALA A 11 -4.89 -9.69 0.43
N ALA A 12 -3.74 -10.31 0.74
CA ALA A 12 -2.42 -9.72 0.55
C ALA A 12 -2.07 -9.48 -0.92
N ARG A 13 -2.41 -10.42 -1.82
CA ARG A 13 -2.19 -10.26 -3.26
C ARG A 13 -3.11 -9.21 -3.87
N VAL A 14 -4.38 -9.21 -3.48
CA VAL A 14 -5.36 -8.20 -3.91
C VAL A 14 -4.94 -6.82 -3.45
N THR A 15 -4.57 -6.65 -2.18
CA THR A 15 -4.08 -5.37 -1.64
C THR A 15 -2.87 -4.87 -2.40
N LEU A 16 -1.87 -5.72 -2.64
CA LEU A 16 -0.68 -5.35 -3.40
C LEU A 16 -1.03 -4.96 -4.86
N GLY A 17 -1.89 -5.73 -5.52
CA GLY A 17 -2.31 -5.46 -6.90
C GLY A 17 -3.05 -4.13 -7.05
N LEU A 18 -4.00 -3.85 -6.15
CA LEU A 18 -4.71 -2.57 -6.11
C LEU A 18 -3.75 -1.40 -5.90
N PHE A 19 -2.80 -1.54 -4.96
CA PHE A 19 -1.82 -0.50 -4.68
C PHE A 19 -0.90 -0.24 -5.88
N VAL A 20 -0.48 -1.29 -6.60
CA VAL A 20 0.32 -1.16 -7.84
C VAL A 20 -0.47 -0.41 -8.92
N LEU A 21 -1.74 -0.74 -9.10
CA LEU A 21 -2.58 -0.09 -10.12
C LEU A 21 -2.80 1.40 -9.80
N ILE A 22 -3.15 1.71 -8.55
CA ILE A 22 -3.35 3.09 -8.08
C ILE A 22 -2.07 3.91 -8.20
N TRP A 23 -0.95 3.39 -7.73
CA TRP A 23 0.31 4.11 -7.81
C TRP A 23 0.77 4.26 -9.27
N GLY A 24 0.64 3.22 -10.08
CA GLY A 24 1.00 3.24 -11.49
C GLY A 24 0.17 4.25 -12.30
N SER A 25 -1.12 4.37 -12.02
CA SER A 25 -1.97 5.38 -12.67
C SER A 25 -1.56 6.80 -12.29
N ALA A 26 -1.27 7.05 -11.01
CA ALA A 26 -0.78 8.35 -10.53
C ALA A 26 0.58 8.75 -11.15
N VAL A 27 1.50 7.79 -11.28
CA VAL A 27 2.78 8.00 -11.99
C VAL A 27 2.53 8.34 -13.46
N THR A 28 1.65 7.58 -14.12
CA THR A 28 1.37 7.76 -15.55
C THR A 28 0.80 9.16 -15.80
N ALA A 29 -0.23 9.59 -15.06
CA ALA A 29 -0.77 10.94 -15.24
C ALA A 29 0.22 12.05 -14.87
N GLY A 30 1.05 11.84 -13.84
CA GLY A 30 2.10 12.78 -13.48
C GLY A 30 3.16 12.96 -14.57
N LEU A 31 3.57 11.88 -15.24
CA LEU A 31 4.60 11.91 -16.30
C LEU A 31 4.11 12.55 -17.59
N PHE A 32 2.83 12.36 -17.95
CA PHE A 32 2.24 12.95 -19.16
C PHE A 32 1.71 14.37 -18.95
N ALA A 33 1.83 14.92 -17.73
CA ALA A 33 1.46 16.29 -17.37
C ALA A 33 0.01 16.70 -17.72
N ASP A 34 -0.88 15.73 -17.88
CA ASP A 34 -2.29 15.96 -18.12
C ASP A 34 -2.97 16.31 -16.79
N ARG A 35 -3.31 17.60 -16.62
CA ARG A 35 -3.92 18.11 -15.39
C ARG A 35 -5.32 17.56 -15.16
N GLU A 36 -6.10 17.39 -16.23
CA GLU A 36 -7.48 16.90 -16.14
C GLU A 36 -7.48 15.42 -15.75
N LEU A 37 -6.63 14.62 -16.39
CA LEU A 37 -6.43 13.22 -16.02
C LEU A 37 -5.86 13.09 -14.61
N LEU A 38 -4.93 13.95 -14.21
CA LEU A 38 -4.35 13.91 -12.87
C LEU A 38 -5.39 14.25 -11.79
N ALA A 39 -6.23 15.26 -12.01
CA ALA A 39 -7.33 15.60 -11.11
C ALA A 39 -8.32 14.44 -10.98
N PHE A 40 -8.74 13.86 -12.09
CA PHE A 40 -9.60 12.68 -12.11
C PHE A 40 -8.97 11.50 -11.34
N ILE A 41 -7.69 11.21 -11.56
CA ILE A 41 -7.01 10.14 -10.84
C ILE A 41 -6.93 10.43 -9.34
N LYS A 42 -6.63 11.67 -8.93
CA LYS A 42 -6.55 12.01 -7.50
C LYS A 42 -7.91 11.84 -6.80
N GLU A 43 -8.99 12.23 -7.46
CA GLU A 43 -10.34 11.99 -6.98
C GLU A 43 -10.63 10.48 -6.85
N VAL A 44 -10.36 9.70 -7.90
CA VAL A 44 -10.53 8.24 -7.90
C VAL A 44 -9.71 7.58 -6.78
N VAL A 45 -8.48 8.05 -6.55
CA VAL A 45 -7.63 7.54 -5.47
C VAL A 45 -8.24 7.83 -4.11
N VAL A 46 -8.75 9.04 -3.85
CA VAL A 46 -9.44 9.37 -2.60
C VAL A 46 -10.66 8.49 -2.39
N TRP A 47 -11.51 8.31 -3.40
CA TRP A 47 -12.66 7.41 -3.32
C TRP A 47 -12.27 5.95 -3.11
N SER A 48 -11.15 5.51 -3.69
CA SER A 48 -10.63 4.16 -3.50
C SER A 48 -10.19 3.87 -2.07
N LEU A 49 -9.92 4.89 -1.25
CA LEU A 49 -9.56 4.70 0.16
C LEU A 49 -10.69 4.03 0.95
N PHE A 50 -11.96 4.30 0.63
CA PHE A 50 -13.12 3.71 1.31
C PHE A 50 -13.13 2.18 1.27
N PRO A 51 -12.98 1.50 0.11
CA PRO A 51 -12.83 0.05 0.06
C PRO A 51 -11.41 -0.44 0.39
N LEU A 52 -10.36 0.33 0.05
CA LEU A 52 -8.98 -0.12 0.19
C LEU A 52 -8.52 -0.17 1.65
N VAL A 53 -8.91 0.80 2.49
CA VAL A 53 -8.54 0.83 3.91
C VAL A 53 -9.08 -0.40 4.66
N PRO A 54 -10.38 -0.78 4.56
CA PRO A 54 -10.88 -2.01 5.15
C PRO A 54 -10.15 -3.28 4.67
N ILE A 55 -9.91 -3.42 3.37
CA ILE A 55 -9.21 -4.59 2.80
C ILE A 55 -7.77 -4.66 3.32
N ALA A 56 -7.07 -3.52 3.36
CA ALA A 56 -5.72 -3.41 3.90
C ALA A 56 -5.68 -3.70 5.41
N MET A 57 -6.68 -3.23 6.16
CA MET A 57 -6.82 -3.53 7.59
C MET A 57 -7.02 -5.02 7.83
N ILE A 58 -7.92 -5.68 7.10
CA ILE A 58 -8.14 -7.14 7.19
C ILE A 58 -6.83 -7.88 6.88
N THR A 59 -6.13 -7.47 5.82
CA THR A 59 -4.83 -8.04 5.43
C THR A 59 -3.77 -7.87 6.53
N ALA A 60 -3.70 -6.68 7.13
CA ALA A 60 -2.75 -6.38 8.20
C ALA A 60 -3.07 -7.18 9.48
N ILE A 61 -4.34 -7.20 9.91
CA ILE A 61 -4.78 -7.90 11.12
C ILE A 61 -4.55 -9.41 10.97
N THR A 62 -4.99 -10.00 9.86
CA THR A 62 -4.79 -11.44 9.60
C THR A 62 -3.30 -11.79 9.53
N GLY A 63 -2.47 -10.92 8.92
CA GLY A 63 -1.02 -11.09 8.87
C GLY A 63 -0.34 -11.00 10.24
N LEU A 64 -0.82 -10.12 11.11
CA LEU A 64 -0.34 -9.98 12.49
C LEU A 64 -0.77 -11.16 13.37
N GLN A 65 -1.96 -11.72 13.16
CA GLN A 65 -2.41 -12.93 13.85
C GLN A 65 -1.54 -14.14 13.47
N LEU A 66 -1.25 -14.32 12.18
CA LEU A 66 -0.41 -15.41 11.67
C LEU A 66 1.03 -15.35 12.21
N THR A 67 1.56 -14.14 12.39
CA THR A 67 2.91 -13.92 12.98
C THR A 67 2.95 -14.20 14.48
N ARG A 68 1.84 -13.96 15.20
CA ARG A 68 1.72 -14.25 16.64
C ARG A 68 1.62 -15.74 16.95
N VAL A 69 0.95 -16.53 16.10
CA VAL A 69 0.75 -17.97 16.30
C VAL A 69 2.02 -18.78 15.98
N ARG A 70 2.84 -18.33 15.03
CA ARG A 70 4.12 -18.97 14.68
C ARG A 70 5.28 -17.98 14.86
N PRO A 71 5.68 -17.67 16.11
CA PRO A 71 6.76 -16.73 16.36
C PRO A 71 8.09 -17.31 15.88
N SER A 72 8.73 -16.60 14.95
CA SER A 72 10.08 -16.88 14.44
C SER A 72 10.81 -15.56 14.21
N GLN A 73 12.14 -15.56 14.00
CA GLN A 73 12.87 -14.32 13.68
C GLN A 73 12.32 -13.62 12.42
N ILE A 74 11.78 -14.40 11.46
CA ILE A 74 11.11 -13.90 10.25
C ILE A 74 9.80 -13.17 10.60
N SER A 75 9.11 -13.64 11.64
CA SER A 75 7.85 -13.07 12.14
C SER A 75 8.01 -11.64 12.69
N GLU A 76 9.08 -11.37 13.44
CA GLU A 76 9.35 -10.03 13.99
C GLU A 76 9.73 -9.01 12.90
N ARG A 77 10.53 -9.42 11.91
CA ARG A 77 10.84 -8.58 10.74
C ARG A 77 9.57 -8.22 9.98
N LYS A 78 8.69 -9.19 9.72
CA LYS A 78 7.39 -8.96 9.06
C LYS A 78 6.50 -8.01 9.87
N ARG A 79 6.44 -8.15 11.20
CA ARG A 79 5.68 -7.25 12.09
C ARG A 79 6.20 -5.81 12.07
N ARG A 80 7.51 -5.60 11.99
CA ARG A 80 8.10 -4.26 11.84
C ARG A 80 7.77 -3.65 10.49
N ARG A 81 7.86 -4.42 9.39
CA ARG A 81 7.48 -3.94 8.04
C ARG A 81 6.02 -3.52 7.98
N LEU A 82 5.10 -4.31 8.55
CA LEU A 82 3.67 -3.97 8.58
C LEU A 82 3.38 -2.66 9.34
N ARG A 83 4.06 -2.43 10.47
CA ARG A 83 3.96 -1.17 11.21
C ARG A 83 4.52 0.01 10.42
N LEU A 84 5.65 -0.18 9.74
CA LEU A 84 6.26 0.85 8.91
C LEU A 84 5.37 1.24 7.72
N ILE A 85 4.79 0.24 7.03
CA ILE A 85 3.81 0.47 5.96
C ILE A 85 2.64 1.30 6.47
N ALA A 86 2.01 0.90 7.58
CA ALA A 86 0.89 1.64 8.15
C ALA A 86 1.28 3.07 8.55
N ALA A 87 2.46 3.26 9.14
CA ALA A 87 2.94 4.58 9.52
C ALA A 87 3.16 5.49 8.31
N ILE A 88 3.84 5.01 7.25
CA ILE A 88 4.06 5.78 6.02
C ILE A 88 2.73 6.11 5.35
N SER A 89 1.81 5.14 5.28
CA SER A 89 0.49 5.35 4.70
C SER A 89 -0.30 6.42 5.43
N ILE A 90 -0.31 6.41 6.76
CA ILE A 90 -1.14 7.33 7.56
C ILE A 90 -0.50 8.72 7.65
N VAL A 91 0.81 8.79 7.89
CA VAL A 91 1.51 10.05 8.18
C VAL A 91 1.87 10.82 6.90
N VAL A 92 2.12 10.11 5.80
CA VAL A 92 2.59 10.73 4.55
C VAL A 92 1.58 10.60 3.43
N LEU A 93 1.17 9.37 3.08
CA LEU A 93 0.34 9.17 1.88
C LEU A 93 -1.06 9.76 2.03
N LEU A 94 -1.77 9.44 3.11
CA LEU A 94 -3.13 9.96 3.33
C LEU A 94 -3.20 11.50 3.28
N PRO A 95 -2.41 12.26 4.05
CA PRO A 95 -2.48 13.72 4.00
C PRO A 95 -2.03 14.26 2.64
N ALA A 96 -0.99 13.68 2.03
CA ALA A 96 -0.53 14.12 0.71
C ALA A 96 -1.59 13.89 -0.36
N THR A 97 -2.22 12.72 -0.40
CA THR A 97 -3.28 12.38 -1.36
C THR A 97 -4.50 13.30 -1.20
N LEU A 98 -4.97 13.52 0.02
CA LEU A 98 -6.12 14.41 0.27
C LEU A 98 -5.82 15.86 -0.12
N TRP A 99 -4.61 16.34 0.20
CA TRP A 99 -4.19 17.68 -0.19
C TRP A 99 -4.04 17.80 -1.72
N LEU A 100 -3.44 16.81 -2.38
CA LEU A 100 -3.28 16.81 -3.84
C LEU A 100 -4.62 16.78 -4.57
N ASP A 101 -5.60 16.02 -4.08
CA ASP A 101 -6.96 16.03 -4.62
C ASP A 101 -7.63 17.40 -4.46
N ALA A 102 -7.61 17.95 -3.23
CA ALA A 102 -8.18 19.26 -2.95
C ALA A 102 -7.54 20.38 -3.80
N GLN A 103 -6.23 20.29 -4.07
CA GLN A 103 -5.55 21.23 -4.95
C GLN A 103 -5.87 20.97 -6.42
N ALA A 104 -5.88 19.72 -6.88
CA ALA A 104 -6.11 19.41 -8.29
C ALA A 104 -7.49 19.85 -8.80
N GLN A 105 -8.46 20.02 -7.90
CA GLN A 105 -9.80 20.54 -8.21
C GLN A 105 -9.92 22.07 -8.23
N GLN A 106 -8.85 22.80 -7.89
CA GLN A 106 -8.85 24.27 -7.91
C GLN A 106 -8.30 24.81 -9.23
N ASP A 107 -8.91 25.89 -9.74
CA ASP A 107 -8.46 26.58 -10.96
C ASP A 107 -7.11 27.29 -10.81
N SER A 108 -6.68 27.58 -9.56
CA SER A 108 -5.45 28.33 -9.25
C SER A 108 -4.59 27.60 -8.21
N VAL A 109 -3.73 26.70 -8.69
CA VAL A 109 -2.78 25.96 -7.85
C VAL A 109 -1.38 26.52 -8.02
N ASP A 110 -0.66 26.74 -6.91
CA ASP A 110 0.80 26.87 -6.95
C ASP A 110 1.41 25.55 -7.45
N GLY A 111 1.74 25.53 -8.75
CA GLY A 111 2.29 24.36 -9.42
C GLY A 111 3.57 23.83 -8.76
N THR A 112 4.38 24.70 -8.16
CA THR A 112 5.65 24.30 -7.53
C THR A 112 5.39 23.43 -6.31
N LEU A 113 4.54 23.91 -5.39
CA LEU A 113 4.18 23.15 -4.20
C LEU A 113 3.46 21.85 -4.56
N PHE A 114 2.59 21.89 -5.56
CA PHE A 114 1.88 20.71 -6.05
C PHE A 114 2.85 19.62 -6.52
N PHE A 115 3.83 19.95 -7.36
CA PHE A 115 4.81 18.98 -7.85
C PHE A 115 5.73 18.44 -6.74
N ILE A 116 6.06 19.26 -5.74
CA ILE A 116 6.84 18.81 -4.57
C ILE A 116 6.05 17.76 -3.78
N VAL A 117 4.80 18.06 -3.44
CA VAL A 117 3.95 17.12 -2.67
C VAL A 117 3.63 15.87 -3.49
N GLN A 118 3.40 16.00 -4.79
CA GLN A 118 3.25 14.87 -5.72
C GLN A 118 4.51 13.99 -5.73
N GLY A 119 5.70 14.58 -5.77
CA GLY A 119 6.95 13.83 -5.70
C GLY A 119 7.11 13.05 -4.38
N ILE A 120 6.74 13.67 -3.26
CA ILE A 120 6.74 13.03 -1.93
C ILE A 120 5.73 11.87 -1.89
N GLU A 121 4.52 12.09 -2.40
CA GLU A 121 3.46 11.07 -2.48
C GLU A 121 3.92 9.86 -3.29
N LEU A 122 4.46 10.08 -4.48
CA LEU A 122 4.98 9.00 -5.33
C LEU A 122 6.13 8.25 -4.67
N ALA A 123 7.06 8.95 -4.02
CA ALA A 123 8.19 8.32 -3.32
C ALA A 123 7.71 7.47 -2.13
N ALA A 124 6.82 8.00 -1.30
CA ALA A 124 6.23 7.27 -0.18
C ALA A 124 5.41 6.05 -0.66
N GLY A 125 4.70 6.20 -1.79
CA GLY A 125 3.95 5.13 -2.44
C GLY A 125 4.87 4.01 -2.92
N LEU A 126 6.00 4.35 -3.55
CA LEU A 126 7.01 3.39 -4.00
C LEU A 126 7.64 2.64 -2.82
N VAL A 127 8.05 3.34 -1.76
CA VAL A 127 8.58 2.70 -0.54
C VAL A 127 7.57 1.73 0.04
N THR A 128 6.30 2.13 0.11
CA THR A 128 5.21 1.29 0.62
C THR A 128 5.02 0.04 -0.24
N LEU A 129 5.02 0.18 -1.57
CA LEU A 129 4.94 -0.93 -2.52
C LEU A 129 6.09 -1.91 -2.35
N VAL A 130 7.33 -1.42 -2.25
CA VAL A 130 8.52 -2.26 -2.04
C VAL A 130 8.40 -3.04 -0.73
N LEU A 131 8.00 -2.39 0.35
CA LEU A 131 7.82 -3.05 1.65
C LEU A 131 6.71 -4.11 1.61
N MET A 132 5.58 -3.84 0.94
CA MET A 132 4.52 -4.81 0.73
C MET A 132 5.01 -6.01 -0.10
N GLY A 133 5.71 -5.76 -1.20
CA GLY A 133 6.27 -6.79 -2.07
C GLY A 133 7.24 -7.72 -1.35
N ILE A 134 8.16 -7.16 -0.55
CA ILE A 134 9.06 -7.95 0.29
C ILE A 134 8.27 -8.77 1.32
N SER A 135 7.25 -8.19 1.95
CA SER A 135 6.43 -8.87 2.95
C SER A 135 5.64 -10.06 2.37
N VAL A 136 5.16 -9.94 1.13
CA VAL A 136 4.50 -11.03 0.39
C VAL A 136 5.50 -12.11 0.00
N ARG A 137 6.67 -11.74 -0.54
CA ARG A 137 7.76 -12.66 -0.89
C ARG A 137 8.21 -13.49 0.31
N ASP A 138 8.50 -12.84 1.44
CA ASP A 138 8.92 -13.50 2.68
C ASP A 138 7.85 -14.52 3.15
N GLY A 139 6.56 -14.18 2.99
CA GLY A 139 5.46 -15.09 3.30
C GLY A 139 5.41 -16.34 2.42
N ILE A 140 5.72 -16.20 1.12
CA ILE A 140 5.79 -17.34 0.19
C ILE A 140 6.97 -18.24 0.52
N LEU A 141 8.14 -17.64 0.78
CA LEU A 141 9.37 -18.38 1.12
C LEU A 141 9.22 -19.17 2.42
N ALA A 142 8.70 -18.55 3.48
CA ALA A 142 8.48 -19.23 4.75
C ALA A 142 7.52 -20.42 4.64
N LYS A 143 6.50 -20.34 3.76
CA LYS A 143 5.58 -21.46 3.49
C LYS A 143 6.28 -22.61 2.75
N ARG A 144 7.19 -22.31 1.82
CA ARG A 144 7.97 -23.32 1.09
C ARG A 144 8.94 -24.05 2.00
N GLU A 145 9.67 -23.34 2.85
CA GLU A 145 10.62 -23.93 3.82
C GLU A 145 9.91 -24.86 4.82
N ALA A 146 8.74 -24.46 5.33
CA ALA A 146 7.94 -25.31 6.20
C ALA A 146 7.45 -26.59 5.49
N ALA A 147 7.15 -26.52 4.19
CA ALA A 147 6.72 -27.68 3.40
C ALA A 147 7.88 -28.61 3.00
N SER A 148 9.13 -28.15 3.05
CA SER A 148 10.32 -28.98 2.86
C SER A 148 10.85 -29.60 4.16
N ALA A 149 10.67 -28.92 5.31
CA ALA A 149 11.12 -29.43 6.62
C ALA A 149 10.17 -30.47 7.24
N GLY A 150 8.93 -30.56 6.76
CA GLY A 150 7.96 -31.59 7.14
C GLY A 150 7.99 -32.84 6.26
N ARG A 151 9.01 -32.99 5.40
CA ARG A 151 9.28 -34.19 4.60
C ARG A 151 10.55 -34.88 5.09
#